data_AF-A0A7Y4ZFQ9-F1
#
_entry.id   AF-A0A7Y4ZFQ9-F1
#
_cell.length_a   1.000
_cell.length_b   1.000
_cell.length_c   1.000
_cell.angle_alpha   90.00
_cell.angle_beta   90.00
_cell.angle_gamma   90.00
#
_symmetry.space_group_name_H-M   'P 1'
#
loop_
_entity.id
_entity.type
_entity.pdbx_description
1 polymer ?
#
loop_
_entity_poly.entity_id
_entity_poly.type
_entity_poly.pdbx_seq_one_letter_code
_entity_poly.pdbx_strand_id
1 'polypeptide(L)'
;MAETEQLSRLFDAERTARNLHRSLAALGAGELVPLLRTAFADAQKQEPEEAALRYVRIAPLLQGAQGPEAVDLLIDILGIDLPEARLAAGESLEGVAFERFKEVALGVERAFGRLPEDSPALTELPYLLAEVAEPGCVKLLGRFLKAGRAEVVASAIEALVEMGDPTAIPLLEPLAGDARRVELDDEDDDVTIGALATEACELLHEEEEE
;
A
#
# COMPACT_ATOMS: atom_id res chain seq x y z
N MET A 1 -23.13 -1.74 36.30
CA MET A 1 -24.06 -0.71 35.74
C MET A 1 -23.28 0.34 34.97
N ALA A 2 -22.12 0.78 35.45
CA ALA A 2 -21.24 1.70 34.73
C ALA A 2 -20.71 1.11 33.41
N GLU A 3 -20.48 -0.20 33.36
CA GLU A 3 -19.99 -0.92 32.18
C GLU A 3 -21.04 -0.97 31.07
N THR A 4 -22.31 -1.21 31.43
CA THR A 4 -23.43 -1.17 30.47
C THR A 4 -23.62 0.24 29.91
N GLU A 5 -23.47 1.27 30.74
CA GLU A 5 -23.54 2.67 30.29
C GLU A 5 -22.36 3.04 29.38
N GLN A 6 -21.15 2.60 29.70
CA GLN A 6 -19.98 2.78 28.83
C GLN A 6 -20.18 2.10 27.47
N LEU A 7 -20.74 0.89 27.45
CA LEU A 7 -21.03 0.17 26.21
C LEU A 7 -22.09 0.89 25.36
N SER A 8 -23.14 1.43 25.98
CA SER A 8 -24.13 2.25 25.27
C SER A 8 -23.49 3.50 24.65
N ARG A 9 -22.63 4.19 25.38
CA ARG A 9 -21.90 5.37 24.87
C ARG A 9 -21.00 5.02 23.69
N LEU A 10 -20.33 3.86 23.72
CA LEU A 10 -19.52 3.37 22.60
C LEU A 10 -20.38 3.14 21.35
N PHE A 11 -21.55 2.50 21.49
CA PHE A 11 -22.45 2.26 20.37
C PHE A 11 -23.03 3.56 19.78
N ASP A 12 -23.32 4.55 20.62
CA ASP A 12 -23.81 5.85 20.17
C ASP A 12 -22.71 6.65 19.46
N ALA A 13 -21.47 6.58 19.94
CA ALA A 13 -20.31 7.17 19.27
C ALA A 13 -20.09 6.53 17.89
N GLU A 14 -20.12 5.20 17.79
CA GLU A 14 -19.96 4.49 16.52
C GLU A 14 -21.10 4.81 15.53
N ARG A 15 -22.35 4.88 16.01
CA ARG A 15 -23.48 5.29 15.16
C ARG A 15 -23.30 6.71 14.63
N THR A 16 -22.81 7.62 15.47
CA THR A 16 -22.51 9.01 15.11
C THR A 16 -21.40 9.07 14.07
N ALA A 17 -20.30 8.35 14.29
CA ALA A 17 -19.18 8.26 13.35
C ALA A 17 -19.63 7.76 11.97
N ARG A 18 -20.43 6.70 11.91
CA ARG A 18 -20.98 6.17 10.64
C ARG A 18 -21.89 7.16 9.93
N ASN A 19 -22.72 7.91 10.66
CA ASN A 19 -23.57 8.94 10.08
C ASN A 19 -22.75 10.09 9.49
N LEU A 20 -21.72 10.53 10.20
CA LEU A 20 -20.81 11.58 9.72
C LEU A 20 -20.02 11.11 8.51
N HIS A 21 -19.48 9.90 8.54
CA HIS A 21 -18.78 9.30 7.41
C HIS A 21 -19.67 9.26 6.16
N ARG A 22 -20.92 8.77 6.27
CA ARG A 22 -21.87 8.79 5.15
C ARG A 22 -22.17 10.20 4.63
N SER A 23 -22.25 11.18 5.53
CA SER A 23 -22.53 12.56 5.16
C SER A 23 -21.35 13.19 4.41
N LEU A 24 -20.12 12.88 4.83
CA LEU A 24 -18.89 13.31 4.15
C LEU A 24 -18.73 12.59 2.80
N ALA A 25 -18.98 11.29 2.74
CA ALA A 25 -18.91 10.51 1.50
C ALA A 25 -19.96 10.93 0.46
N ALA A 26 -21.04 11.59 0.88
CA ALA A 26 -22.03 12.17 -0.03
C ALA A 26 -21.57 13.47 -0.71
N LEU A 27 -20.46 14.06 -0.24
CA LEU A 27 -19.84 15.19 -0.92
C LEU A 27 -19.20 14.73 -2.24
N GLY A 28 -19.25 15.59 -3.26
CA GLY A 28 -18.53 15.33 -4.51
C GLY A 28 -17.01 15.39 -4.29
N ALA A 29 -16.24 14.65 -5.11
CA ALA A 29 -14.78 14.59 -5.00
C ALA A 29 -14.11 15.98 -4.98
N GLY A 30 -14.63 16.95 -5.74
CA GLY A 30 -14.11 18.32 -5.79
C GLY A 30 -14.22 19.10 -4.48
N GLU A 31 -15.09 18.68 -3.56
CA GLU A 31 -15.21 19.26 -2.21
C GLU A 31 -14.57 18.36 -1.16
N LEU A 32 -14.81 17.05 -1.25
CA LEU A 32 -14.30 16.08 -0.28
C LEU A 32 -12.78 16.01 -0.25
N VAL A 33 -12.14 15.91 -1.42
CA VAL A 33 -10.69 15.68 -1.49
C VAL A 33 -9.89 16.87 -0.92
N PRO A 34 -10.19 18.15 -1.23
CA PRO A 34 -9.54 19.27 -0.57
C PRO A 34 -9.72 19.32 0.95
N LEU A 35 -10.90 18.91 1.44
CA LEU A 35 -11.17 18.81 2.87
C LEU A 35 -10.29 17.73 3.51
N LEU A 36 -10.21 16.55 2.90
CA LEU A 36 -9.38 15.44 3.38
C LEU A 36 -7.89 15.74 3.30
N ARG A 37 -7.42 16.46 2.27
CA ARG A 37 -6.04 16.95 2.17
C ARG A 37 -5.69 17.86 3.35
N THR A 38 -6.61 18.75 3.73
CA THR A 38 -6.43 19.63 4.88
C THR A 38 -6.39 18.82 6.18
N ALA A 39 -7.32 17.87 6.34
CA ALA A 39 -7.36 16.99 7.51
C ALA A 39 -6.10 16.11 7.63
N PHE A 40 -5.56 15.63 6.51
CA PHE A 40 -4.29 14.91 6.44
C PHE A 40 -3.13 15.78 6.94
N ALA A 41 -3.00 17.01 6.44
CA ALA A 41 -1.94 17.93 6.88
C ALA A 41 -2.08 18.32 8.36
N ASP A 42 -3.30 18.37 8.89
CA ASP A 42 -3.54 18.64 10.31
C ASP A 42 -3.28 17.42 11.20
N ALA A 43 -3.49 16.21 10.71
CA ALA A 43 -3.17 14.97 11.41
C ALA A 43 -1.66 14.83 11.66
N GLN A 44 -0.82 15.25 10.71
CA GLN A 44 0.65 15.28 10.88
C GLN A 44 1.14 16.12 12.07
N LYS A 45 0.32 17.07 12.53
CA LYS A 45 0.66 17.97 13.64
C LYS A 45 0.19 17.45 15.01
N GLN A 46 -0.47 16.30 15.04
CA GLN A 46 -1.01 15.72 16.26
C GLN A 46 -0.02 14.72 16.87
N GLU A 47 -0.29 14.34 18.12
CA GLU A 47 0.38 13.21 18.76
C GLU A 47 0.04 11.89 18.04
N PRO A 48 0.92 10.87 18.08
CA PRO A 48 0.79 9.64 17.28
C PRO A 48 -0.57 8.95 17.36
N GLU A 49 -1.16 8.83 18.54
CA GLU A 49 -2.46 8.17 18.76
C GLU A 49 -3.60 8.91 18.03
N GLU A 50 -3.63 10.24 18.13
CA GLU A 50 -4.65 11.07 17.47
C GLU A 50 -4.39 11.14 15.95
N ALA A 51 -3.13 11.18 15.52
CA ALA A 51 -2.76 11.12 14.11
C ALA A 51 -3.24 9.81 13.47
N ALA A 52 -2.96 8.67 14.12
CA ALA A 52 -3.41 7.35 13.67
C ALA A 52 -4.94 7.29 13.53
N LEU A 53 -5.68 7.73 14.58
CA LEU A 53 -7.14 7.80 14.53
C LEU A 53 -7.64 8.61 13.32
N ARG A 54 -7.01 9.76 13.04
CA ARG A 54 -7.40 10.61 11.91
C ARG A 54 -7.15 9.95 10.58
N TYR A 55 -5.97 9.37 10.36
CA TYR A 55 -5.66 8.69 9.11
C TYR A 55 -6.56 7.49 8.86
N VAL A 56 -6.85 6.68 9.89
CA VAL A 56 -7.79 5.56 9.83
C VAL A 56 -9.20 6.01 9.42
N ARG A 57 -9.61 7.24 9.74
CA ARG A 57 -10.90 7.80 9.30
C ARG A 57 -10.86 8.49 7.94
N ILE A 58 -9.71 9.02 7.54
CA ILE A 58 -9.50 9.63 6.24
C ILE A 58 -9.46 8.57 5.13
N ALA A 59 -8.75 7.46 5.33
CA ALA A 59 -8.49 6.47 4.28
C ALA A 59 -9.79 5.89 3.65
N PRO A 60 -10.80 5.43 4.40
CA PRO A 60 -12.04 4.93 3.80
C PRO A 60 -12.85 6.02 3.06
N LEU A 61 -12.71 7.30 3.43
CA LEU A 61 -13.33 8.40 2.68
C LEU A 61 -12.61 8.65 1.36
N LEU A 62 -11.28 8.47 1.32
CA LEU A 62 -10.49 8.56 0.09
C LEU A 62 -10.79 7.37 -0.84
N GLN A 63 -11.04 6.17 -0.32
CA GLN A 63 -11.44 5.01 -1.13
C GLN A 63 -12.69 5.29 -1.97
N GLY A 64 -13.69 5.94 -1.36
CA GLY A 64 -14.93 6.33 -2.04
C GLY A 64 -14.78 7.55 -2.97
N ALA A 65 -13.70 8.32 -2.83
CA ALA A 65 -13.44 9.49 -3.66
C ALA A 65 -12.79 9.08 -4.98
N GLN A 66 -13.22 9.72 -6.07
CA GLN A 66 -12.60 9.55 -7.39
C GLN A 66 -11.59 10.68 -7.63
N GLY A 67 -10.52 10.35 -8.34
CA GLY A 67 -9.51 11.28 -8.81
C GLY A 67 -8.10 10.89 -8.39
N PRO A 68 -7.08 11.31 -9.17
CA PRO A 68 -5.68 10.96 -8.93
C PRO A 68 -5.19 11.36 -7.54
N GLU A 69 -5.70 12.46 -7.02
CA GLU A 69 -5.30 12.97 -5.71
C GLU A 69 -5.80 12.11 -4.54
N ALA A 70 -6.96 11.45 -4.68
CA ALA A 70 -7.45 10.56 -3.64
C ALA A 70 -6.51 9.36 -3.46
N VAL A 71 -6.06 8.78 -4.57
CA VAL A 71 -5.05 7.72 -4.60
C VAL A 71 -3.70 8.22 -4.08
N ASP A 72 -3.26 9.40 -4.50
CA ASP A 72 -1.98 9.96 -4.04
C ASP A 72 -1.97 10.15 -2.51
N LEU A 73 -3.07 10.63 -1.93
CA LEU A 73 -3.22 10.78 -0.48
C LEU A 73 -3.26 9.44 0.25
N LEU A 74 -3.92 8.42 -0.32
CA LEU A 74 -3.89 7.08 0.27
C LEU A 74 -2.47 6.51 0.29
N ILE A 75 -1.73 6.65 -0.81
CA ILE A 75 -0.31 6.26 -0.87
C ILE A 75 0.52 7.06 0.15
N ASP A 76 0.19 8.33 0.37
CA ASP A 76 0.87 9.15 1.39
C ASP A 76 0.58 8.66 2.81
N ILE A 77 -0.63 8.19 3.08
CA ILE A 77 -0.97 7.57 4.37
C ILE A 77 -0.25 6.22 4.53
N LEU A 78 -0.16 5.42 3.46
CA LEU A 78 0.62 4.17 3.43
C LEU A 78 2.11 4.41 3.77
N GLY A 79 2.63 5.60 3.46
CA GLY A 79 4.01 6.01 3.79
C GLY A 79 4.19 6.53 5.21
N ILE A 80 3.16 6.60 6.05
CA ILE A 80 3.27 7.09 7.42
C ILE A 80 3.78 5.97 8.34
N ASP A 81 4.71 6.29 9.23
CA ASP A 81 5.21 5.34 10.24
C ASP A 81 4.23 5.16 11.42
N LEU A 82 3.01 4.74 11.11
CA LEU A 82 1.94 4.40 12.06
C LEU A 82 1.22 3.14 11.55
N PRO A 83 1.37 1.98 12.20
CA PRO A 83 0.87 0.70 11.69
C PRO A 83 -0.62 0.71 11.34
N GLU A 84 -1.46 1.30 12.19
CA GLU A 84 -2.92 1.37 11.97
C GLU A 84 -3.28 2.26 10.78
N ALA A 85 -2.51 3.32 10.53
CA ALA A 85 -2.71 4.20 9.38
C ALA A 85 -2.34 3.48 8.07
N ARG A 86 -1.21 2.76 8.06
CA ARG A 86 -0.77 1.97 6.91
C ARG A 86 -1.77 0.88 6.55
N LEU A 87 -2.21 0.10 7.55
CA LEU A 87 -3.23 -0.93 7.36
C LEU A 87 -4.52 -0.35 6.73
N ALA A 88 -5.06 0.73 7.31
CA ALA A 88 -6.28 1.34 6.78
C ALA A 88 -6.11 1.91 5.36
N ALA A 89 -4.92 2.44 5.04
CA ALA A 89 -4.62 2.93 3.70
C ALA A 89 -4.42 1.80 2.69
N GLY A 90 -3.77 0.70 3.09
CA GLY A 90 -3.61 -0.51 2.28
C GLY A 90 -4.96 -1.11 1.89
N GLU A 91 -5.81 -1.40 2.88
CA GLU A 91 -7.19 -1.92 2.65
C GLU A 91 -8.00 -0.99 1.75
N SER A 92 -7.87 0.33 1.98
CA SER A 92 -8.56 1.33 1.16
C SER A 92 -8.05 1.36 -0.28
N LEU A 93 -6.72 1.30 -0.50
CA LEU A 93 -6.12 1.26 -1.83
C LEU A 93 -6.45 -0.02 -2.57
N GLU A 94 -6.44 -1.16 -1.90
CA GLU A 94 -6.85 -2.45 -2.44
C GLU A 94 -8.30 -2.39 -2.93
N GLY A 95 -9.19 -1.83 -2.10
CA GLY A 95 -10.58 -1.56 -2.51
C GLY A 95 -10.69 -0.65 -3.74
N VAL A 96 -9.86 0.39 -3.86
CA VAL A 96 -9.81 1.21 -5.08
C VAL A 96 -9.26 0.41 -6.26
N ALA A 97 -8.25 -0.44 -6.04
CA ALA A 97 -7.60 -1.19 -7.09
C ALA A 97 -8.55 -2.22 -7.72
N PHE A 98 -9.35 -2.94 -6.92
CA PHE A 98 -10.37 -3.87 -7.42
C PHE A 98 -11.43 -3.19 -8.29
N GLU A 99 -11.81 -1.95 -7.98
CA GLU A 99 -12.83 -1.24 -8.76
C GLU A 99 -12.24 -0.44 -9.93
N ARG A 100 -11.05 0.12 -9.74
CA ARG A 100 -10.46 1.19 -10.56
C ARG A 100 -8.94 1.04 -10.65
N PHE A 101 -8.44 -0.16 -10.92
CA PHE A 101 -7.01 -0.48 -10.99
C PHE A 101 -6.17 0.54 -11.76
N LYS A 102 -6.65 1.02 -12.92
CA LYS A 102 -5.93 2.03 -13.72
C LYS A 102 -5.60 3.31 -12.94
N GLU A 103 -6.48 3.73 -12.03
CA GLU A 103 -6.28 4.90 -11.18
C GLU A 103 -5.15 4.66 -10.17
N VAL A 104 -5.15 3.49 -9.52
CA VAL A 104 -4.10 3.04 -8.60
C VAL A 104 -2.77 2.90 -9.32
N ALA A 105 -2.73 2.19 -10.45
CA ALA A 105 -1.54 2.01 -11.26
C ALA A 105 -0.88 3.35 -11.60
N LEU A 106 -1.66 4.34 -12.06
CA LEU A 106 -1.17 5.70 -12.33
C LEU A 106 -0.69 6.42 -11.06
N GLY A 107 -1.32 6.19 -9.91
CA GLY A 107 -0.86 6.68 -8.60
C GLY A 107 0.48 6.11 -8.21
N VAL A 108 0.68 4.79 -8.37
CA VAL A 108 1.97 4.13 -8.15
C VAL A 108 3.05 4.70 -9.07
N GLU A 109 2.76 4.96 -10.35
CA GLU A 109 3.74 5.60 -11.24
C GLU A 109 4.16 6.99 -10.74
N ARG A 110 3.20 7.78 -10.24
CA ARG A 110 3.47 9.11 -9.66
C ARG A 110 4.27 9.02 -8.36
N ALA A 111 4.01 8.00 -7.54
CA ALA A 111 4.65 7.81 -6.25
C ALA A 111 6.18 7.69 -6.38
N PHE A 112 6.68 6.97 -7.39
CA PHE A 112 8.12 6.84 -7.66
C PHE A 112 8.85 8.18 -7.84
N GLY A 113 8.19 9.19 -8.39
CA GLY A 113 8.79 10.52 -8.60
C GLY A 113 8.60 11.48 -7.43
N ARG A 114 7.78 11.10 -6.44
CA ARG A 114 7.26 12.01 -5.41
C ARG A 114 7.67 11.62 -4.00
N LEU A 115 7.67 10.31 -3.70
CA LEU A 115 7.98 9.81 -2.37
C LEU A 115 9.49 9.78 -2.11
N PRO A 116 9.91 9.96 -0.84
CA PRO A 116 11.26 9.62 -0.41
C PRO A 116 11.61 8.17 -0.72
N GLU A 117 12.89 7.89 -1.02
CA GLU A 117 13.37 6.52 -1.30
C GLU A 117 13.19 5.56 -0.11
N ASP A 118 13.09 6.10 1.11
CA ASP A 118 12.88 5.36 2.34
C ASP A 118 11.42 5.28 2.81
N SER A 119 10.47 5.74 1.98
CA SER A 119 9.05 5.69 2.29
C SER A 119 8.56 4.24 2.44
N PRO A 120 7.89 3.87 3.56
CA PRO A 120 7.28 2.56 3.76
C PRO A 120 6.32 2.13 2.64
N ALA A 121 5.61 3.09 2.02
CA ALA A 121 4.76 2.79 0.88
C ALA A 121 5.49 2.11 -0.28
N LEU A 122 6.79 2.38 -0.49
CA LEU A 122 7.54 1.76 -1.59
C LEU A 122 7.80 0.27 -1.36
N THR A 123 7.83 -0.20 -0.11
CA THR A 123 7.95 -1.62 0.21
C THR A 123 6.59 -2.31 0.31
N GLU A 124 5.53 -1.60 0.65
CA GLU A 124 4.16 -2.17 0.77
C GLU A 124 3.39 -2.23 -0.56
N LEU A 125 3.60 -1.26 -1.47
CA LEU A 125 2.90 -1.24 -2.76
C LEU A 125 3.10 -2.50 -3.63
N PRO A 126 4.27 -3.16 -3.64
CA PRO A 126 4.43 -4.44 -4.34
C PRO A 126 3.44 -5.52 -3.91
N TYR A 127 3.26 -5.76 -2.61
CA TYR A 127 2.31 -6.75 -2.11
C TYR A 127 0.87 -6.39 -2.46
N LEU A 128 0.51 -5.10 -2.39
CA LEU A 128 -0.80 -4.65 -2.84
C LEU A 128 -1.05 -4.96 -4.33
N LEU A 129 -0.03 -4.84 -5.18
CA LEU A 129 -0.14 -5.18 -6.59
C LEU A 129 -0.27 -6.70 -6.81
N ALA A 130 0.39 -7.51 -5.99
CA ALA A 130 0.27 -8.97 -6.02
C ALA A 130 -1.15 -9.42 -5.65
N GLU A 131 -1.70 -8.90 -4.54
CA GLU A 131 -3.06 -9.21 -4.06
C GLU A 131 -4.15 -8.88 -5.10
N VAL A 132 -3.97 -7.78 -5.84
CA VAL A 132 -4.91 -7.36 -6.88
C VAL A 132 -4.79 -8.22 -8.14
N ALA A 133 -3.58 -8.70 -8.47
CA ALA A 133 -3.27 -9.61 -9.58
C ALA A 133 -3.81 -9.20 -10.97
N GLU A 134 -3.94 -7.90 -11.24
CA GLU A 134 -4.39 -7.41 -12.54
C GLU A 134 -3.29 -7.59 -13.61
N PRO A 135 -3.62 -7.78 -14.91
CA PRO A 135 -2.62 -8.03 -15.96
C PRO A 135 -1.52 -6.95 -16.11
N GLY A 136 -1.73 -5.77 -15.55
CA GLY A 136 -0.74 -4.68 -15.53
C GLY A 136 0.27 -4.75 -14.38
N CYS A 137 0.05 -5.59 -13.36
CA CYS A 137 0.84 -5.62 -12.14
C CYS A 137 2.29 -6.05 -12.38
N VAL A 138 2.54 -7.14 -13.13
CA VAL A 138 3.91 -7.61 -13.44
C VAL A 138 4.78 -6.49 -14.04
N LYS A 139 4.22 -5.73 -14.99
CA LYS A 139 4.92 -4.60 -15.60
C LYS A 139 5.22 -3.48 -14.61
N LEU A 140 4.31 -3.22 -13.68
CA LEU A 140 4.46 -2.18 -12.67
C LEU A 140 5.49 -2.60 -11.60
N LEU A 141 5.43 -3.86 -11.15
CA LEU A 141 6.42 -4.50 -10.28
C LEU A 141 7.83 -4.46 -10.88
N GLY A 142 7.97 -4.65 -12.20
CA GLY A 142 9.24 -4.48 -12.91
C GLY A 142 9.87 -3.08 -12.81
N ARG A 143 9.15 -2.06 -12.32
CA ARG A 143 9.74 -0.76 -11.97
C ARG A 143 10.35 -0.75 -10.57
N PHE A 144 9.74 -1.43 -9.61
CA PHE A 144 10.27 -1.56 -8.25
C PHE A 144 11.60 -2.30 -8.25
N LEU A 145 11.79 -3.28 -9.14
CA LEU A 145 13.08 -3.98 -9.35
C LEU A 145 14.25 -3.04 -9.73
N LYS A 146 13.96 -1.80 -10.15
CA LYS A 146 14.97 -0.78 -10.52
C LYS A 146 15.22 0.22 -9.39
N ALA A 147 14.60 0.05 -8.23
CA ALA A 147 14.79 0.93 -7.08
C ALA A 147 16.24 0.86 -6.56
N GLY A 148 16.73 1.98 -6.05
CA GLY A 148 18.07 2.06 -5.44
C GLY A 148 18.16 1.31 -4.10
N ARG A 149 17.05 1.21 -3.39
CA ARG A 149 16.92 0.57 -2.08
C ARG A 149 16.66 -0.95 -2.21
N ALA A 150 17.40 -1.76 -1.45
CA ALA A 150 17.36 -3.22 -1.56
C ALA A 150 16.01 -3.80 -1.10
N GLU A 151 15.46 -3.29 -0.01
CA GLU A 151 14.18 -3.71 0.57
C GLU A 151 13.01 -3.54 -0.42
N VAL A 152 13.04 -2.46 -1.21
CA VAL A 152 12.03 -2.19 -2.25
C VAL A 152 12.13 -3.19 -3.42
N VAL A 153 13.35 -3.62 -3.74
CA VAL A 153 13.57 -4.64 -4.77
C VAL A 153 13.17 -6.01 -4.25
N ALA A 154 13.52 -6.35 -3.01
CA ALA A 154 13.16 -7.60 -2.35
C ALA A 154 11.63 -7.79 -2.30
N SER A 155 10.89 -6.79 -1.82
CA SER A 155 9.43 -6.89 -1.77
C SER A 155 8.78 -7.02 -3.15
N ALA A 156 9.40 -6.46 -4.19
CA ALA A 156 8.96 -6.65 -5.57
C ALA A 156 9.29 -8.03 -6.14
N ILE A 157 10.39 -8.66 -5.71
CA ILE A 157 10.70 -10.06 -6.06
C ILE A 157 9.66 -10.97 -5.41
N GLU A 158 9.41 -10.83 -4.11
CA GLU A 158 8.42 -11.63 -3.39
C GLU A 158 7.02 -11.48 -3.99
N ALA A 159 6.59 -10.24 -4.25
CA ALA A 159 5.30 -9.97 -4.89
C ALA A 159 5.17 -10.62 -6.30
N LEU A 160 6.26 -10.70 -7.07
CA LEU A 160 6.25 -11.35 -8.37
C LEU A 160 6.14 -12.88 -8.24
N VAL A 161 6.77 -13.47 -7.23
CA VAL A 161 6.62 -14.90 -6.91
C VAL A 161 5.21 -15.20 -6.45
N GLU A 162 4.65 -14.39 -5.56
CA GLU A 162 3.28 -14.56 -5.04
C GLU A 162 2.21 -14.49 -6.14
N MET A 163 2.43 -13.67 -7.18
CA MET A 163 1.55 -13.62 -8.35
C MET A 163 1.56 -14.91 -9.19
N GLY A 164 2.62 -15.72 -9.09
CA GLY A 164 2.80 -16.95 -9.82
C GLY A 164 2.73 -16.82 -11.35
N ASP A 165 3.23 -15.70 -11.89
CA ASP A 165 3.24 -15.43 -13.33
C ASP A 165 4.65 -15.58 -13.91
N PRO A 166 4.94 -16.67 -14.66
CA PRO A 166 6.26 -16.90 -15.27
C PRO A 166 6.73 -15.79 -16.21
N THR A 167 5.83 -14.90 -16.68
CA THR A 167 6.23 -13.72 -17.45
C THR A 167 7.09 -12.72 -16.66
N ALA A 168 7.20 -12.90 -15.34
CA ALA A 168 8.11 -12.15 -14.48
C ALA A 168 9.59 -12.57 -14.62
N ILE A 169 9.88 -13.81 -15.05
CA ILE A 169 11.25 -14.37 -15.12
C ILE A 169 12.22 -13.43 -15.87
N PRO A 170 11.91 -12.92 -17.08
CA PRO A 170 12.83 -12.02 -17.80
C PRO A 170 13.12 -10.69 -17.10
N LEU A 171 12.29 -10.30 -16.11
CA LEU A 171 12.50 -9.12 -15.28
C LEU A 171 13.45 -9.41 -14.10
N LEU A 172 13.46 -10.65 -13.62
CA LEU A 172 14.23 -11.12 -12.47
C LEU A 172 15.66 -11.55 -12.86
N GLU A 173 15.84 -12.22 -14.00
CA GLU A 173 17.15 -12.69 -14.48
C GLU A 173 18.27 -11.63 -14.42
N PRO A 174 18.06 -10.35 -14.77
CA PRO A 174 19.11 -9.33 -14.70
C PRO A 174 19.62 -9.04 -13.28
N LEU A 175 18.88 -9.44 -12.24
CA LEU A 175 19.23 -9.20 -10.85
C LEU A 175 20.16 -10.27 -10.27
N ALA A 176 20.43 -11.38 -10.96
CA ALA A 176 21.23 -12.50 -10.42
C ALA A 176 22.64 -12.09 -9.92
N GLY A 177 23.19 -10.98 -10.41
CA GLY A 177 24.49 -10.42 -9.97
C GLY A 177 24.39 -9.32 -8.91
N ASP A 178 23.20 -8.99 -8.42
CA ASP A 178 22.98 -7.89 -7.48
C ASP A 178 23.47 -8.29 -6.07
N ALA A 179 24.57 -7.67 -5.64
CA ALA A 179 25.23 -7.94 -4.38
C ALA A 179 24.66 -7.15 -3.19
N ARG A 180 23.64 -6.30 -3.40
CA ARG A 180 22.95 -5.61 -2.30
C ARG A 180 22.32 -6.65 -1.38
N ARG A 181 22.39 -6.40 -0.08
CA ARG A 181 21.88 -7.28 0.96
C ARG A 181 20.59 -6.75 1.56
N VAL A 182 19.71 -7.65 1.94
CA VAL A 182 18.44 -7.38 2.62
C VAL A 182 18.26 -8.38 3.75
N GLU A 183 17.78 -7.88 4.88
CA GLU A 183 17.35 -8.70 6.01
C GLU A 183 15.91 -9.13 5.74
N LEU A 184 15.65 -10.44 5.76
CA LEU A 184 14.31 -10.98 5.64
C LEU A 184 13.78 -11.30 7.03
N ASP A 185 12.51 -11.03 7.28
CA ASP A 185 11.90 -11.20 8.61
C ASP A 185 11.94 -12.66 9.10
N ASP A 186 12.05 -13.64 8.18
CA ASP A 186 12.04 -15.08 8.47
C ASP A 186 13.43 -15.76 8.40
N GLU A 187 14.51 -15.01 8.11
CA GLU A 187 15.86 -15.57 7.99
C GLU A 187 16.84 -15.02 9.04
N ASP A 188 17.67 -15.89 9.61
CA ASP A 188 18.70 -15.52 10.59
C ASP A 188 19.90 -14.78 9.95
N ASP A 189 20.04 -14.82 8.62
CA ASP A 189 21.16 -14.26 7.86
C ASP A 189 20.65 -13.38 6.70
N ASP A 190 21.26 -12.20 6.45
CA ASP A 190 20.86 -11.43 5.26
C ASP A 190 21.19 -12.16 3.96
N VAL A 191 20.31 -12.02 2.98
CA VAL A 191 20.47 -12.56 1.63
C VAL A 191 20.80 -11.46 0.63
N THR A 192 21.40 -11.84 -0.50
CA THR A 192 21.61 -10.90 -1.60
C THR A 192 20.38 -10.85 -2.50
N ILE A 193 20.08 -9.69 -3.07
CA ILE A 193 19.04 -9.54 -4.10
C ILE A 193 19.23 -10.53 -5.26
N GLY A 194 20.48 -10.81 -5.66
CA GLY A 194 20.74 -11.80 -6.70
C GLY A 194 20.42 -13.24 -6.33
N ALA A 195 20.56 -13.60 -5.04
CA ALA A 195 20.12 -14.90 -4.53
C ALA A 195 18.59 -14.99 -4.55
N LEU A 196 17.90 -13.97 -4.01
CA LEU A 196 16.45 -13.88 -4.04
C LEU A 196 15.88 -13.96 -5.46
N ALA A 197 16.47 -13.24 -6.42
CA ALA A 197 16.02 -13.28 -7.80
C ALA A 197 16.24 -14.65 -8.47
N THR A 198 17.31 -15.36 -8.10
CA THR A 198 17.60 -16.70 -8.62
C THR A 198 16.58 -17.70 -8.09
N GLU A 199 16.31 -17.69 -6.78
CA GLU A 199 15.28 -18.52 -6.14
C GLU A 199 13.89 -18.22 -6.70
N ALA A 200 13.53 -16.95 -6.85
CA ALA A 200 12.28 -16.54 -7.46
C ALA A 200 12.10 -17.07 -8.89
N CYS A 201 13.17 -17.04 -9.70
CA CYS A 201 13.14 -17.67 -11.02
C CYS A 201 12.90 -19.18 -10.93
N GLU A 202 13.55 -19.89 -10.01
CA GLU A 202 13.37 -21.34 -9.84
C GLU A 202 11.91 -21.67 -9.50
N LEU A 203 11.31 -20.97 -8.52
CA LEU A 203 9.91 -21.14 -8.12
C LEU A 203 8.94 -20.92 -9.29
N LEU A 204 9.13 -19.85 -10.07
CA LEU A 204 8.26 -19.53 -11.21
C LEU A 204 8.41 -20.52 -12.39
N HIS A 205 9.56 -21.18 -12.54
CA HIS A 205 9.69 -22.26 -13.53
C HIS A 205 8.92 -23.51 -13.10
N GLU A 206 8.92 -23.84 -11.80
CA GLU A 206 8.16 -24.99 -11.28
C GLU A 206 6.65 -24.82 -11.53
N GLU A 207 6.12 -23.61 -11.40
CA GLU A 207 4.72 -23.30 -11.68
C GLU A 207 4.34 -23.38 -13.17
N GLU A 208 5.28 -23.17 -14.10
CA GLU A 208 5.03 -23.37 -15.54
C GLU A 208 4.83 -24.85 -15.89
N GLU A 209 5.36 -25.76 -15.06
CA GLU A 209 5.32 -27.21 -15.26
C GLU A 209 4.06 -27.89 -14.68
N GLU A 210 3.24 -27.20 -13.88
CA GLU A 210 1.98 -27.68 -13.26
C GLU A 210 0.71 -27.42 -14.11
#